data_AF-A0A538K9S2-F1
#
_entry.id   AF-A0A538K9S2-F1
#
_cell.length_a   1.000
_cell.length_b   1.000
_cell.length_c   1.000
_cell.angle_alpha   90.00
_cell.angle_beta   90.00
_cell.angle_gamma   90.00
#
_symmetry.space_group_name_H-M   'P 1'
#
loop_
_entity.id
_entity.type
_entity.pdbx_description
1 polymer ?
#
loop_
_entity_poly.entity_id
_entity_poly.type
_entity_poly.pdbx_seq_one_letter_code
_entity_poly.pdbx_strand_id
1 'polypeptide(L)'
;MAEFRDARWYAVRPASNTKPSTYRCPLCGGLLPALSEHLLVLPEGDPSQRRHAHKACVLNARRAGRLPLREEVEPRRPGLLARLRRRRGSGSPG
;
A
#
# COMPACT_ATOMS: atom_id res chain seq x y z
N MET A 1 9.91 -17.69 6.93
CA MET A 1 9.89 -16.29 6.47
C MET A 1 8.45 -15.96 6.14
N ALA A 2 7.88 -14.88 6.69
CA ALA A 2 6.46 -14.59 6.48
C ALA A 2 6.27 -14.08 5.05
N GLU A 3 5.76 -14.97 4.22
CA GLU A 3 5.37 -14.70 2.85
C GLU A 3 4.11 -13.85 2.86
N PHE A 4 4.24 -12.60 2.43
CA PHE A 4 3.11 -11.74 2.03
C PHE A 4 2.49 -12.32 0.74
N ARG A 5 1.94 -13.54 0.79
CA ARG A 5 1.46 -14.26 -0.41
C ARG A 5 -0.05 -14.44 -0.48
N ASP A 6 -0.78 -14.08 0.56
CA ASP A 6 -2.22 -14.39 0.62
C ASP A 6 -3.14 -13.25 0.17
N ALA A 7 -2.62 -12.03 -0.02
CA ALA A 7 -3.46 -10.86 -0.28
C ALA A 7 -3.26 -10.28 -1.69
N ARG A 8 -4.35 -9.81 -2.29
CA ARG A 8 -4.36 -9.27 -3.66
C ARG A 8 -3.63 -7.92 -3.78
N TRP A 9 -3.63 -7.14 -2.71
CA TRP A 9 -2.95 -5.84 -2.62
C TRP A 9 -2.56 -5.56 -1.16
N TYR A 10 -1.59 -4.67 -0.96
CA TYR A 10 -1.12 -4.27 0.36
C TYR A 10 -1.25 -2.76 0.56
N ALA A 11 -1.74 -2.34 1.72
CA ALA A 11 -1.66 -0.94 2.15
C ALA A 11 -0.43 -0.75 3.03
N VAL A 12 0.45 0.17 2.64
CA VAL A 12 1.66 0.51 3.39
C VAL A 12 1.47 1.88 4.03
N ARG A 13 1.72 2.00 5.33
CA ARG A 13 1.56 3.25 6.08
C ARG A 13 2.78 3.49 6.97
N PRO A 14 3.30 4.72 7.09
CA PRO A 14 4.30 5.03 8.09
C PRO A 14 3.70 4.88 9.49
N ALA A 15 4.44 4.22 10.38
CA ALA A 15 4.08 4.06 11.77
C ALA A 15 5.30 4.37 12.64
N SER A 16 5.03 5.13 13.70
CA SER A 16 5.99 5.44 14.75
C SER A 16 5.30 5.10 16.05
N ASN A 17 5.84 4.13 16.79
CA ASN A 17 5.27 3.75 18.07
C ASN A 17 5.96 4.54 19.18
N THR A 18 5.22 4.95 20.18
CA THR A 18 5.79 5.61 21.38
C THR A 18 6.17 4.61 22.45
N LYS A 19 5.67 3.36 22.35
CA LYS A 19 5.98 2.29 23.30
C LYS A 19 7.29 1.59 22.91
N PRO A 20 8.25 1.42 23.84
CA PRO A 20 9.47 0.66 23.59
C PRO A 20 9.13 -0.83 23.49
N SER A 21 8.89 -1.28 22.27
CA SER A 21 8.76 -2.70 21.95
C SER A 21 9.73 -3.02 20.83
N THR A 22 10.18 -4.27 20.77
CA THR A 22 11.04 -4.72 19.69
C THR A 22 10.27 -5.75 18.89
N TYR A 23 9.97 -5.42 17.64
CA TYR A 23 9.29 -6.31 16.70
C TYR A 23 10.32 -7.06 15.85
N ARG A 24 9.92 -8.17 15.22
CA ARG A 24 10.75 -8.84 14.22
C ARG A 24 10.24 -8.52 12.83
N CYS A 25 11.12 -8.06 11.96
CA CYS A 25 10.76 -7.77 10.59
C CYS A 25 10.52 -9.08 9.82
N PRO A 26 9.33 -9.28 9.20
CA PRO A 26 9.02 -10.49 8.44
C PRO A 26 9.84 -10.66 7.16
N LEU A 27 10.45 -9.58 6.66
CA LEU A 27 11.20 -9.56 5.39
C LEU A 27 12.67 -9.95 5.56
N CYS A 28 13.35 -9.39 6.57
CA CYS A 28 14.77 -9.65 6.82
C CYS A 28 15.04 -10.49 8.09
N GLY A 29 14.02 -10.73 8.93
CA GLY A 29 14.19 -11.40 10.23
C GLY A 29 14.86 -10.55 11.31
N GLY A 30 15.35 -9.35 10.97
CA GLY A 30 16.01 -8.44 11.90
C GLY A 30 15.08 -7.87 12.97
N LEU A 31 15.68 -7.49 14.10
CA LEU A 31 15.00 -6.77 15.18
C LEU A 31 14.70 -5.33 14.73
N LEU A 32 13.45 -4.93 14.90
CA LEU A 32 12.93 -3.61 14.60
C LEU A 32 12.53 -2.95 15.92
N PRO A 33 13.27 -1.92 16.38
CA PRO A 33 12.84 -1.10 17.50
C PRO A 33 11.57 -0.34 17.11
N ALA A 34 10.54 -0.39 17.94
CA ALA A 34 9.28 0.29 17.66
C ALA A 34 9.40 1.83 17.71
N LEU A 35 10.45 2.32 18.38
CA LEU A 35 10.84 3.74 18.43
C LEU A 35 11.51 4.22 17.13
N SER A 36 11.94 3.30 16.26
CA SER A 36 12.51 3.64 14.95
C SER A 36 11.41 3.83 13.91
N GLU A 37 11.62 4.70 12.94
CA GLU A 37 10.72 4.84 11.79
C GLU A 37 10.54 3.50 11.07
N HIS A 38 9.30 3.02 10.99
CA HIS A 38 8.98 1.78 10.30
C HIS A 38 7.67 1.89 9.53
N LEU A 39 7.42 0.89 8.69
CA LEU A 39 6.23 0.82 7.88
C LEU A 39 5.33 -0.32 8.38
N LEU A 40 4.04 0.00 8.47
CA LEU A 40 2.98 -0.95 8.71
C LEU A 40 2.44 -1.44 7.37
N VAL A 41 2.50 -2.74 7.15
CA VAL A 41 1.96 -3.41 5.94
C VAL A 41 0.65 -4.09 6.32
N LEU A 42 -0.44 -3.71 5.68
CA LEU A 42 -1.77 -4.28 5.86
C LEU A 42 -2.16 -5.06 4.59
N PRO A 43 -2.25 -6.40 4.66
CA PRO A 43 -2.80 -7.20 3.57
C PRO A 43 -4.27 -6.82 3.36
N GLU A 44 -4.66 -6.47 2.14
CA GLU A 44 -6.04 -6.04 1.82
C GLU A 44 -6.58 -4.91 2.71
N GLY A 45 -5.68 -4.15 3.34
CA GLY A 45 -6.05 -3.10 4.29
C GLY A 45 -6.59 -3.63 5.63
N ASP A 46 -6.53 -4.94 5.87
CA ASP A 46 -6.99 -5.56 7.10
C ASP A 46 -6.05 -5.21 8.28
N PRO A 47 -6.55 -4.56 9.34
CA PRO A 47 -5.74 -4.16 10.47
C PRO A 47 -5.44 -5.32 11.44
N SER A 48 -6.10 -6.47 11.33
CA SER A 48 -5.84 -7.65 12.16
C SER A 48 -4.61 -8.39 11.66
N GLN A 49 -4.37 -8.40 10.35
CA GLN A 49 -3.20 -8.99 9.72
C GLN A 49 -2.03 -7.99 9.52
N ARG A 50 -2.03 -6.86 10.24
CA ARG A 50 -1.00 -5.83 10.11
C ARG A 50 0.38 -6.34 10.53
N ARG A 51 1.40 -6.07 9.70
CA ARG A 51 2.79 -6.50 9.93
C ARG A 51 3.73 -5.30 9.99
N HIS A 52 4.58 -5.26 11.00
CA HIS A 52 5.60 -4.22 11.14
C HIS A 52 6.86 -4.63 10.38
N ALA A 53 7.33 -3.75 9.50
CA ALA A 53 8.53 -4.00 8.72
C ALA A 53 9.38 -2.74 8.56
N HIS A 54 10.68 -2.93 8.35
CA HIS A 54 11.59 -1.82 8.06
C HIS A 54 11.18 -1.11 6.77
N LYS A 55 11.29 0.22 6.77
CA LYS A 55 11.10 1.07 5.59
C LYS A 55 11.94 0.58 4.41
N ALA A 56 13.23 0.30 4.65
CA ALA A 56 14.15 -0.21 3.64
C ALA A 56 13.70 -1.55 3.03
N CYS A 57 13.27 -2.50 3.86
CA CYS A 57 12.84 -3.82 3.38
C CYS A 57 11.56 -3.73 2.53
N VAL A 58 10.59 -2.91 2.93
CA VAL A 58 9.35 -2.71 2.16
C VAL A 58 9.65 -2.00 0.84
N LEU A 59 10.51 -0.98 0.83
CA LEU A 59 10.95 -0.31 -0.40
C LEU A 59 11.67 -1.29 -1.35
N ASN A 60 12.50 -2.18 -0.82
CA ASN A 60 13.17 -3.21 -1.61
C ASN A 60 12.17 -4.22 -2.20
N ALA A 61 11.22 -4.69 -1.40
CA ALA A 61 10.17 -5.61 -1.86
C ALA A 61 9.26 -4.97 -2.93
N ARG A 62 8.97 -3.66 -2.79
CA ARG A 62 8.24 -2.88 -3.80
C ARG A 62 9.03 -2.74 -5.09
N ARG A 63 10.33 -2.40 -5.01
CA ARG A 63 11.22 -2.37 -6.19
C ARG A 63 11.32 -3.73 -6.89
N ALA A 64 11.23 -4.81 -6.14
CA ALA A 64 11.21 -6.18 -6.67
C ALA A 64 9.82 -6.62 -7.20
N GLY A 65 8.80 -5.76 -7.18
CA GLY A 65 7.46 -6.09 -7.66
C GLY A 65 6.69 -7.11 -6.81
N ARG A 66 7.12 -7.37 -5.57
CA ARG A 66 6.49 -8.37 -4.67
C ARG A 66 5.40 -7.82 -3.76
N LEU A 67 5.14 -6.51 -3.82
CA LEU A 67 4.29 -5.81 -2.86
C LEU A 67 3.39 -4.81 -3.61
N PRO A 68 2.41 -5.30 -4.39
CA PRO A 68 1.53 -4.43 -5.17
C PRO A 68 0.66 -3.60 -4.23
N LEU A 69 0.71 -2.27 -4.37
CA LEU A 69 -0.13 -1.37 -3.59
C LEU A 69 -1.57 -1.37 -4.11
N ARG A 70 -2.50 -0.98 -3.24
CA ARG A 70 -3.91 -0.79 -3.62
C ARG A 70 -4.07 0.07 -4.87
N GLU A 71 -3.32 1.15 -4.98
CA GLU A 71 -3.38 2.08 -6.12
C GLU A 71 -2.94 1.44 -7.45
N GLU A 72 -2.07 0.43 -7.39
CA GLU A 72 -1.55 -0.29 -8.55
C GLU A 72 -2.54 -1.38 -9.01
N VAL A 73 -3.22 -2.03 -8.06
CA VAL A 73 -4.20 -3.10 -8.33
C VAL A 73 -5.57 -2.54 -8.68
N GLU A 74 -5.98 -1.46 -8.02
CA GLU A 74 -7.27 -0.81 -8.21
C GLU A 74 -7.04 0.59 -8.82
N PRO A 75 -6.89 0.69 -10.16
CA PRO A 75 -6.76 1.99 -10.80
C PRO A 75 -8.02 2.80 -10.49
N ARG A 76 -7.83 3.95 -9.83
CA ARG A 76 -8.91 4.91 -9.56
C ARG A 76 -9.62 5.16 -10.88
N ARG A 77 -10.88 4.70 -10.99
CA ARG A 77 -11.70 4.90 -12.19
C ARG A 77 -11.61 6.39 -12.57
N PRO A 78 -11.13 6.75 -13.77
CA PRO A 78 -11.07 8.14 -14.18
C PRO A 78 -12.48 8.72 -14.05
N GLY A 79 -12.57 9.78 -13.25
CA GLY A 79 -13.83 10.33 -12.77
C GLY A 79 -14.79 10.67 -13.90
N LEU A 80 -16.07 10.73 -13.54
CA LEU A 80 -17.24 11.08 -14.34
C LEU A 80 -17.08 12.29 -15.29
N LEU A 81 -16.04 13.12 -15.12
CA LEU A 81 -15.65 14.22 -16.00
C LEU A 81 -15.31 13.80 -17.44
N ALA A 82 -14.87 12.54 -17.67
CA ALA A 82 -14.66 12.03 -19.03
C ALA A 82 -15.97 11.90 -19.85
N ARG A 83 -17.14 11.82 -19.19
CA ARG A 83 -18.45 11.75 -19.88
C ARG A 83 -18.97 13.13 -20.30
N LEU A 84 -18.60 14.21 -19.62
CA LEU A 84 -19.13 15.55 -19.91
C LEU A 84 -18.50 16.19 -21.16
N ARG A 85 -17.32 15.74 -21.60
CA ARG A 85 -16.67 16.23 -22.83
C ARG A 85 -17.26 15.69 -24.13
N ARG A 86 -18.15 14.68 -24.07
CA ARG A 86 -18.83 14.11 -25.26
C ARG A 86 -20.17 14.76 -25.60
N ARG A 87 -20.63 15.77 -24.84
CA ARG A 87 -21.95 16.41 -25.04
C ARG A 87 -21.92 17.89 -25.47
N ARG A 88 -20.81 18.38 -26.03
CA ARG A 88 -20.76 19.74 -26.62
C ARG A 88 -20.31 19.78 -28.08
N GLY A 89 -20.29 18.64 -28.76
CA GLY A 89 -19.79 18.52 -30.14
C GLY A 89 -20.83 18.13 -31.19
N SER A 90 -22.13 18.40 -31.00
CA SER A 90 -23.14 18.06 -32.00
C SER A 90 -24.37 18.97 -31.98
N GLY A 91 -24.39 19.94 -32.89
CA GLY A 91 -25.53 20.19 -33.80
C GLY A 91 -26.75 20.99 -33.34
N SER A 92 -26.87 22.21 -33.89
CA SER A 92 -28.03 22.93 -34.50
C SER A 92 -29.41 22.97 -33.80
N PRO A 93 -30.19 24.07 -33.98
CA PRO A 93 -31.05 24.22 -35.17
C PRO A 93 -31.07 25.66 -35.74
N GLY A 94 -31.17 25.81 -37.06
CA GLY A 94 -32.38 26.38 -37.68
C GLY A 94 -32.04 27.62 -38.49
#